data_AF-A0A348NY00-F1
#
_entry.id   AF-A0A348NY00-F1
#
_cell.length_a   1.000
_cell.length_b   1.000
_cell.length_c   1.000
_cell.angle_alpha   90.00
_cell.angle_beta   90.00
_cell.angle_gamma   90.00
#
_symmetry.space_group_name_H-M   'P 1'
#
loop_
_entity.id
_entity.type
_entity.pdbx_description
1 polymer ?
#
loop_
_entity_poly.entity_id
_entity_poly.type
_entity_poly.pdbx_seq_one_letter_code
_entity_poly.pdbx_strand_id
1 'polypeptide(L)'
;MLKEIFSINTKTKKLIFIMSLVALTGLIIAYFYYGSINNMEDPRILHVKKLHSSYNKFVLENNMTEVLTLLDSMDGEYAKIPHYENSFERGVLQTDKSSVYLNIALYQVIDEDEKLVYLDKAEECLNKSISYYDSWKRTYSELDSTHLKNKIISDFSDIKSDNIAKIVDKRIRDIDEALYDLDKRYSVTYTNLGIVMRHKFHQDSALMYYRKAVELWDDNHAAKSNLNVLLGKEPLKRGVLEKIFPKEKE
;
A
#
# COMPACT_ATOMS: atom_id res chain seq x y z
N MET A 1 -23.38 -13.31 -48.66
CA MET A 1 -23.63 -13.73 -47.26
C MET A 1 -23.10 -12.75 -46.20
N LEU A 2 -21.94 -12.09 -46.34
CA LEU A 2 -21.47 -11.13 -45.31
C LEU A 2 -22.23 -9.78 -45.24
N LYS A 3 -22.92 -9.36 -46.30
CA LYS A 3 -23.67 -8.07 -46.34
C LYS A 3 -24.98 -8.08 -45.54
N GLU A 4 -25.59 -9.25 -45.33
CA GLU A 4 -26.85 -9.37 -44.58
C GLU A 4 -26.63 -9.45 -43.07
N ILE A 5 -25.47 -9.96 -42.63
CA ILE A 5 -25.06 -10.05 -41.22
C ILE A 5 -24.89 -8.65 -40.59
N PHE A 6 -24.60 -7.63 -41.39
CA PHE A 6 -24.43 -6.23 -40.95
C PHE A 6 -25.49 -5.27 -41.51
N SER A 7 -26.72 -5.73 -41.77
CA SER A 7 -27.83 -4.81 -42.08
C SER A 7 -28.32 -4.10 -40.82
N ILE A 8 -27.54 -3.10 -40.36
CA ILE A 8 -27.88 -2.31 -39.17
C ILE A 8 -29.12 -1.47 -39.49
N ASN A 9 -30.28 -1.88 -38.99
CA ASN A 9 -31.54 -1.14 -39.08
C ASN A 9 -31.40 0.22 -38.37
N THR A 10 -32.12 1.24 -38.85
CA THR A 10 -32.22 2.59 -38.27
C THR A 10 -32.43 2.58 -36.75
N LYS A 11 -33.20 1.63 -36.20
CA LYS A 11 -33.36 1.48 -34.74
C LYS A 11 -32.05 1.09 -34.04
N THR A 12 -31.34 0.10 -34.58
CA THR A 12 -30.02 -0.33 -34.09
C THR A 12 -28.98 0.78 -34.25
N LYS A 13 -29.00 1.55 -35.36
CA LYS A 13 -28.12 2.73 -35.53
C LYS A 13 -28.37 3.79 -34.44
N LYS A 14 -29.64 4.08 -34.13
CA LYS A 14 -30.01 5.01 -33.04
C LYS A 14 -29.55 4.49 -31.68
N LEU A 15 -29.72 3.20 -31.41
CA LEU A 15 -29.26 2.58 -30.17
C LEU A 15 -27.73 2.65 -30.02
N ILE A 16 -26.98 2.27 -31.07
CA ILE A 16 -25.51 2.37 -31.10
C ILE A 16 -25.08 3.82 -30.87
N PHE A 17 -25.73 4.78 -31.55
CA PHE A 17 -25.43 6.20 -31.36
C PHE A 17 -25.65 6.67 -29.91
N ILE A 18 -26.77 6.28 -29.28
CA ILE A 18 -27.04 6.60 -27.87
C ILE A 18 -26.01 5.95 -26.96
N MET A 19 -25.67 4.66 -27.18
CA MET A 19 -24.65 3.96 -26.38
C MET A 19 -23.27 4.61 -26.53
N SER A 20 -22.88 4.99 -27.75
CA SER A 20 -21.64 5.72 -28.01
C SER A 20 -21.64 7.09 -27.34
N LEU A 21 -22.76 7.80 -27.33
CA LEU A 21 -22.90 9.09 -26.63
C LEU A 21 -22.72 8.92 -25.12
N VAL A 22 -23.40 7.95 -24.51
CA VAL A 22 -23.28 7.65 -23.07
C VAL A 22 -21.85 7.25 -22.72
N ALA A 23 -21.22 6.39 -23.52
CA ALA A 23 -19.82 6.00 -23.32
C ALA A 23 -18.88 7.20 -23.43
N LEU A 24 -19.06 8.07 -24.44
CA LEU A 24 -18.25 9.28 -24.61
C LEU A 24 -18.45 10.26 -23.44
N THR A 25 -19.69 10.46 -23.00
CA THR A 25 -19.99 11.28 -21.81
C THR A 25 -19.32 10.71 -20.56
N GLY A 26 -19.37 9.39 -20.37
CA GLY A 26 -18.67 8.71 -19.27
C GLY A 26 -17.14 8.94 -19.33
N LEU A 27 -16.53 8.83 -20.52
CA LEU A 27 -15.11 9.10 -20.72
C LEU A 27 -14.73 10.56 -20.46
N ILE A 28 -15.58 11.51 -20.88
CA ILE A 28 -15.38 12.94 -20.62
C ILE A 28 -15.45 13.23 -19.12
N ILE A 29 -16.47 12.69 -18.42
CA ILE A 29 -16.60 12.82 -16.96
C ILE A 29 -15.36 12.24 -16.26
N ALA A 30 -14.94 11.04 -16.66
CA ALA A 30 -13.74 10.40 -16.11
C ALA A 30 -12.49 11.25 -16.37
N TYR A 31 -12.30 11.78 -17.58
CA TYR A 31 -11.17 12.64 -17.93
C TYR A 31 -11.09 13.87 -17.02
N PHE A 32 -12.20 14.59 -16.83
CA PHE A 32 -12.23 15.75 -15.94
C PHE A 32 -12.08 15.37 -14.47
N TYR A 33 -12.69 14.27 -14.03
CA TYR A 33 -12.60 13.78 -12.66
C TYR A 33 -11.17 13.37 -12.28
N TYR A 34 -10.54 12.50 -13.07
CA TYR A 34 -9.16 12.06 -12.84
C TYR A 34 -8.15 13.19 -13.06
N GLY A 35 -8.38 14.05 -14.06
CA GLY A 35 -7.58 15.27 -14.22
C GLY A 35 -7.63 16.16 -12.99
N SER A 36 -8.82 16.34 -12.42
CA SER A 36 -9.00 17.12 -11.19
C SER A 36 -8.33 16.48 -9.98
N ILE A 37 -8.40 15.15 -9.81
CA ILE A 37 -7.74 14.45 -8.69
C ILE A 37 -6.23 14.56 -8.79
N ASN A 38 -5.66 14.33 -9.98
CA ASN A 38 -4.22 14.42 -10.20
C ASN A 38 -3.68 15.83 -9.90
N ASN A 39 -4.48 16.87 -10.14
CA ASN A 39 -4.13 18.26 -9.84
C ASN A 39 -4.22 18.62 -8.34
N MET A 40 -4.71 17.71 -7.49
CA MET A 40 -4.74 17.87 -6.03
C MET A 40 -3.57 17.18 -5.34
N GLU A 41 -2.72 16.46 -6.08
CA GLU A 41 -1.58 15.77 -5.50
C GLU A 41 -0.45 16.74 -5.16
N ASP A 42 0.33 16.41 -4.13
CA ASP A 42 1.54 17.15 -3.82
C ASP A 42 2.53 17.01 -5.01
N PRO A 43 2.90 18.12 -5.68
CA PRO A 43 3.74 18.07 -6.86
C PRO A 43 5.12 17.46 -6.59
N ARG A 44 5.60 17.52 -5.34
CA ARG A 44 6.91 17.00 -4.93
C ARG A 44 6.98 15.47 -4.97
N ILE A 45 5.84 14.78 -4.91
CA ILE A 45 5.78 13.30 -4.88
C ILE A 45 5.25 12.66 -6.17
N LEU A 46 4.97 13.45 -7.22
CA LEU A 46 4.41 12.93 -8.47
C LEU A 46 5.34 11.91 -9.13
N HIS A 47 6.65 12.11 -9.04
CA HIS A 47 7.63 11.16 -9.55
C HIS A 47 7.58 9.83 -8.78
N VAL A 48 7.54 9.87 -7.45
CA VAL A 48 7.35 8.68 -6.60
C VAL A 48 6.10 7.90 -6.97
N LYS A 49 4.96 8.58 -7.20
CA LYS A 49 3.72 7.91 -7.65
C LYS A 49 3.86 7.24 -9.01
N LYS A 50 4.62 7.85 -9.93
CA LYS A 50 4.93 7.24 -11.22
C LYS A 50 5.84 6.01 -11.06
N LEU A 51 6.84 6.07 -10.19
CA LEU A 51 7.69 4.91 -9.87
C LEU A 51 6.86 3.75 -9.31
N HIS A 52 5.94 4.02 -8.39
CA HIS A 52 5.04 3.01 -7.81
C HIS A 52 4.21 2.28 -8.88
N SER A 53 3.78 2.96 -9.95
CA SER A 53 3.05 2.30 -11.04
C SER A 53 3.86 1.19 -11.75
N SER A 54 5.19 1.26 -11.70
CA SER A 54 6.09 0.24 -12.27
C SER A 54 6.37 -0.92 -11.31
N TYR A 55 6.03 -0.78 -10.02
CA TYR A 55 6.28 -1.77 -8.98
C TYR A 55 5.64 -3.13 -9.32
N ASN A 56 4.34 -3.13 -9.65
CA ASN A 56 3.61 -4.36 -9.97
C ASN A 56 4.22 -5.11 -11.17
N LYS A 57 4.80 -4.39 -12.13
CA LYS A 57 5.45 -5.02 -13.29
C LYS A 57 6.68 -5.82 -12.85
N PHE A 58 7.56 -5.23 -12.04
CA PHE A 58 8.80 -5.91 -11.62
C PHE A 58 8.54 -7.07 -10.65
N VAL A 59 7.53 -6.95 -9.79
CA VAL A 59 7.10 -8.07 -8.93
C VAL A 59 6.62 -9.26 -9.77
N LEU A 60 5.86 -9.01 -10.85
CA LEU A 60 5.41 -10.07 -11.77
C LEU A 60 6.55 -10.70 -12.56
N GLU A 61 7.60 -9.94 -12.86
CA GLU A 61 8.81 -10.42 -13.54
C GLU A 61 9.79 -11.15 -12.58
N ASN A 62 9.43 -11.27 -11.29
CA ASN A 62 10.23 -11.89 -10.22
C ASN A 62 11.65 -11.29 -10.06
N ASN A 63 11.86 -10.04 -10.48
CA ASN A 63 13.15 -9.38 -10.39
C ASN A 63 13.26 -8.60 -9.07
N MET A 64 13.57 -9.33 -7.99
CA MET A 64 13.56 -8.78 -6.63
C MET A 64 14.61 -7.67 -6.41
N THR A 65 15.75 -7.70 -7.11
CA THR A 65 16.78 -6.65 -7.04
C THR A 65 16.30 -5.33 -7.61
N GLU A 66 15.60 -5.35 -8.74
CA GLU A 66 15.01 -4.14 -9.33
C GLU A 66 13.88 -3.60 -8.45
N VAL A 67 13.08 -4.48 -7.83
CA VAL A 67 12.06 -4.07 -6.87
C VAL A 67 12.70 -3.34 -5.67
N LEU A 68 13.80 -3.86 -5.11
CA LEU A 68 14.51 -3.19 -4.01
C LEU A 68 15.06 -1.82 -4.43
N THR A 69 15.68 -1.75 -5.61
CA THR A 69 16.21 -0.49 -6.17
C THR A 69 15.10 0.55 -6.34
N LEU A 70 13.94 0.13 -6.85
CA LEU A 70 12.77 1.00 -6.99
C LEU A 70 12.28 1.52 -5.63
N LEU A 71 12.14 0.64 -4.64
CA LEU A 71 11.69 1.02 -3.29
C LEU A 71 12.70 1.96 -2.61
N ASP A 72 14.00 1.74 -2.78
CA ASP A 72 15.05 2.64 -2.27
C ASP A 72 15.00 4.02 -2.94
N SER A 73 14.76 4.07 -4.26
CA SER A 73 14.58 5.34 -4.96
C SER A 73 13.37 6.12 -4.43
N MET A 74 12.24 5.43 -4.21
CA MET A 74 11.03 6.03 -3.67
C MET A 74 11.23 6.55 -2.24
N ASP A 75 11.85 5.74 -1.36
CA ASP A 75 12.14 6.13 0.02
C ASP A 75 13.10 7.34 0.07
N GLY A 76 14.12 7.34 -0.79
CA GLY A 76 15.07 8.44 -0.90
C GLY A 76 14.47 9.75 -1.41
N GLU A 77 13.40 9.69 -2.22
CA GLU A 77 12.65 10.89 -2.61
C GLU A 77 11.78 11.43 -1.48
N TYR A 78 11.05 10.56 -0.77
CA TYR A 78 10.30 10.97 0.41
C TYR A 78 11.21 11.58 1.49
N ALA A 79 12.37 10.99 1.74
CA ALA A 79 13.32 11.44 2.74
C ALA A 79 13.83 12.88 2.51
N LYS A 80 13.82 13.37 1.25
CA LYS A 80 14.27 14.73 0.91
C LYS A 80 13.23 15.80 1.22
N ILE A 81 11.98 15.41 1.44
CA ILE A 81 10.88 16.34 1.67
C ILE A 81 10.56 16.33 3.18
N PRO A 82 10.79 17.44 3.92
CA PRO A 82 10.64 17.45 5.38
C PRO A 82 9.28 16.93 5.88
N HIS A 83 8.20 17.25 5.18
CA HIS A 83 6.85 16.76 5.52
C HIS A 83 6.72 15.23 5.41
N TYR A 84 7.48 14.57 4.52
CA TYR A 84 7.44 13.12 4.31
C TYR A 84 8.56 12.34 5.00
N GLU A 85 9.50 13.03 5.66
CA GLU A 85 10.68 12.39 6.26
C GLU A 85 10.30 11.28 7.25
N ASN A 86 9.25 11.49 8.04
CA ASN A 86 8.74 10.51 9.01
C ASN A 86 7.33 10.04 8.66
N SER A 87 7.06 9.88 7.37
CA SER A 87 5.72 9.62 6.87
C SER A 87 5.26 8.17 6.97
N PHE A 88 3.95 7.99 6.96
CA PHE A 88 3.29 6.69 6.83
C PHE A 88 3.75 5.95 5.58
N GLU A 89 3.90 6.66 4.45
CA GLU A 89 4.32 6.09 3.17
C GLU A 89 5.70 5.42 3.27
N ARG A 90 6.65 6.03 4.00
CA ARG A 90 7.95 5.39 4.23
C ARG A 90 7.84 4.12 5.06
N GLY A 91 6.95 4.08 6.05
CA GLY A 91 6.65 2.85 6.79
C GLY A 91 6.14 1.74 5.88
N VAL A 92 5.23 2.07 4.95
CA VAL A 92 4.73 1.11 3.95
C VAL A 92 5.86 0.60 3.07
N LEU A 93 6.72 1.48 2.54
CA LEU A 93 7.87 1.09 1.72
C LEU A 93 8.82 0.14 2.47
N GLN A 94 9.07 0.35 3.77
CA GLN A 94 9.90 -0.57 4.54
C GLN A 94 9.22 -1.95 4.73
N THR A 95 7.90 -1.99 4.91
CA THR A 95 7.16 -3.26 4.96
C THR A 95 7.22 -4.01 3.62
N ASP A 96 7.15 -3.28 2.51
CA ASP A 96 7.28 -3.86 1.16
C ASP A 96 8.70 -4.38 0.91
N LYS A 97 9.74 -3.62 1.29
CA LYS A 97 11.15 -4.07 1.23
C LYS A 97 11.37 -5.35 2.05
N SER A 98 10.80 -5.40 3.25
CA SER A 98 10.85 -6.60 4.08
C SER A 98 10.22 -7.81 3.41
N SER A 99 9.08 -7.61 2.73
CA SER A 99 8.40 -8.68 1.99
C SER A 99 9.25 -9.21 0.83
N VAL A 100 10.01 -8.33 0.16
CA VAL A 100 10.97 -8.73 -0.87
C VAL A 100 12.13 -9.53 -0.28
N TYR A 101 12.71 -9.09 0.84
CA TYR A 101 13.77 -9.84 1.52
C TYR A 101 13.30 -11.20 2.05
N LEU A 102 12.08 -11.27 2.59
CA LEU A 102 11.46 -12.54 2.96
C LEU A 102 11.27 -13.45 1.75
N ASN A 103 10.87 -12.92 0.60
CA ASN A 103 10.76 -13.72 -0.62
C ASN A 103 12.11 -14.33 -1.02
N ILE A 104 13.17 -13.52 -1.04
CA ILE A 104 14.53 -13.98 -1.36
C ILE A 104 14.97 -15.07 -0.37
N ALA A 105 14.84 -14.81 0.94
CA ALA A 105 15.26 -15.72 2.00
C ALA A 105 14.53 -17.07 1.97
N LEU A 106 13.25 -17.08 1.60
CA LEU A 106 12.42 -18.27 1.66
C LEU A 106 12.38 -19.09 0.37
N TYR A 107 12.68 -18.47 -0.78
CA TYR A 107 12.45 -19.11 -2.08
C TYR A 107 13.64 -19.05 -3.05
N GLN A 108 14.63 -18.17 -2.83
CA GLN A 108 15.73 -17.97 -3.77
C GLN A 108 17.10 -18.39 -3.20
N VAL A 109 17.19 -18.51 -1.88
CA VAL A 109 18.43 -18.86 -1.18
C VAL A 109 18.32 -20.26 -0.59
N ILE A 110 19.35 -21.08 -0.81
CA ILE A 110 19.45 -22.44 -0.26
C ILE A 110 20.38 -22.47 0.96
N ASP A 111 21.42 -21.65 0.97
CA ASP A 111 22.39 -21.56 2.06
C ASP A 111 21.78 -20.91 3.30
N GLU A 112 21.94 -21.54 4.46
CA GLU A 112 21.26 -21.10 5.69
C GLU A 112 21.88 -19.81 6.27
N ASP A 113 23.19 -19.61 6.10
CA ASP A 113 23.87 -18.39 6.56
C ASP A 113 23.45 -17.19 5.69
N GLU A 114 23.41 -17.36 4.37
CA GLU A 114 22.90 -16.34 3.45
C GLU A 114 21.42 -16.04 3.70
N LYS A 115 20.61 -17.06 3.96
CA LYS A 115 19.19 -16.88 4.33
C LYS A 115 19.05 -16.04 5.59
N LEU A 116 19.89 -16.27 6.61
CA LEU A 116 19.86 -15.49 7.84
C LEU A 116 20.13 -14.00 7.60
N VAL A 117 21.07 -13.67 6.69
CA VAL A 117 21.35 -12.28 6.29
C VAL A 117 20.11 -11.58 5.72
N TYR A 118 19.33 -12.26 4.87
CA TYR A 118 18.10 -11.67 4.33
C TYR A 118 16.99 -11.57 5.38
N LEU A 119 16.91 -12.52 6.31
CA LEU A 119 15.99 -12.44 7.45
C LEU A 119 16.35 -11.27 8.39
N ASP A 120 17.63 -10.97 8.59
CA ASP A 120 18.10 -9.79 9.33
C ASP A 120 17.71 -8.49 8.63
N LYS A 121 17.94 -8.39 7.31
CA LYS A 121 17.50 -7.23 6.51
C LYS A 121 15.99 -7.03 6.55
N ALA A 122 15.22 -8.12 6.49
CA ALA A 122 13.77 -8.08 6.61
C ALA A 122 13.34 -7.55 7.99
N GLU A 123 13.98 -8.01 9.06
CA GLU A 123 13.72 -7.54 10.44
C GLU A 123 14.02 -6.05 10.60
N GLU A 124 15.17 -5.59 10.10
CA GLU A 124 15.58 -4.18 10.17
C GLU A 124 14.55 -3.27 9.50
N CYS A 125 14.06 -3.65 8.31
CA CYS A 125 13.03 -2.91 7.61
C CYS A 125 11.72 -2.85 8.44
N LEU A 126 11.31 -3.95 9.07
CA LEU A 126 10.09 -3.98 9.88
C LEU A 126 10.21 -3.10 11.13
N ASN A 127 11.37 -3.08 11.78
CA ASN A 127 11.64 -2.20 12.92
C ASN A 127 11.63 -0.72 12.51
N LYS A 128 12.16 -0.39 11.33
CA LYS A 128 12.05 0.96 10.74
C LYS A 128 10.58 1.30 10.45
N SER A 129 9.82 0.37 9.88
CA SER A 129 8.39 0.55 9.63
C SER A 129 7.61 0.88 10.89
N ILE A 130 7.85 0.15 11.99
CA ILE A 130 7.23 0.44 13.30
C ILE A 130 7.60 1.84 13.76
N SER A 131 8.87 2.23 13.68
CA SER A 131 9.33 3.56 14.05
C SER A 131 8.63 4.68 13.25
N TYR A 132 8.42 4.48 11.94
CA TYR A 132 7.67 5.43 11.11
C TYR A 132 6.21 5.53 11.52
N TYR A 133 5.54 4.39 11.74
CA TYR A 133 4.15 4.39 12.18
C TYR A 133 3.98 5.01 13.57
N ASP A 134 4.91 4.76 14.50
CA ASP A 134 4.90 5.35 15.85
C ASP A 134 5.07 6.88 15.77
N SER A 135 5.98 7.34 14.91
CA SER A 135 6.20 8.77 14.65
C SER A 135 4.97 9.42 14.02
N TRP A 136 4.38 8.76 13.03
CA TRP A 136 3.15 9.20 12.36
C TRP A 136 2.00 9.33 13.35
N LYS A 137 1.75 8.28 14.15
CA LYS A 137 0.70 8.27 15.18
C LYS A 137 0.91 9.41 16.16
N ARG A 138 2.12 9.57 16.71
CA ARG A 138 2.45 10.65 17.65
C ARG A 138 2.23 12.04 17.05
N THR A 139 2.53 12.21 15.77
CA THR A 139 2.44 13.51 15.09
C THR A 139 1.00 13.91 14.83
N TYR A 140 0.13 12.97 14.46
CA TYR A 140 -1.18 13.31 13.91
C TYR A 140 -2.40 12.85 14.74
N SER A 141 -2.29 11.83 15.59
CA SER A 141 -3.46 11.23 16.25
C SER A 141 -4.16 12.12 17.30
N GLU A 142 -3.43 13.07 17.90
CA GLU A 142 -3.97 13.98 18.92
C GLU A 142 -4.30 15.38 18.38
N LEU A 143 -4.08 15.63 17.08
CA LEU A 143 -4.37 16.91 16.48
C LEU A 143 -5.86 17.03 16.17
N ASP A 144 -6.51 18.09 16.65
CA ASP A 144 -7.82 18.45 16.14
C ASP A 144 -7.75 18.96 14.69
N SER A 145 -8.91 19.07 14.04
CA SER A 145 -9.01 19.47 12.63
C SER A 145 -8.36 20.83 12.34
N THR A 146 -8.35 21.76 13.29
CA THR A 146 -7.81 23.11 13.11
C THR A 146 -6.28 23.08 13.19
N HIS A 147 -5.73 22.42 14.20
CA HIS A 147 -4.30 22.26 14.38
C HIS A 147 -3.68 21.43 13.25
N LEU A 148 -4.35 20.34 12.83
CA LEU A 148 -3.94 19.55 11.67
C LEU A 148 -3.88 20.43 10.42
N LYS A 149 -4.95 21.16 10.12
CA LYS A 149 -4.99 22.03 8.93
C LYS A 149 -3.89 23.09 8.95
N ASN A 150 -3.68 23.77 10.08
CA ASN A 150 -2.64 24.79 10.21
C ASN A 150 -1.24 24.19 10.01
N LYS A 151 -0.98 23.00 10.57
CA LYS A 151 0.27 22.29 10.37
C LYS A 151 0.49 21.95 8.89
N ILE A 152 -0.50 21.38 8.21
CA ILE A 152 -0.37 21.02 6.79
C ILE A 152 -0.21 22.26 5.91
N ILE A 153 -0.92 23.37 6.19
CA ILE A 153 -0.70 24.63 5.47
C ILE A 153 0.76 25.09 5.61
N SER A 154 1.32 25.01 6.83
CA SER A 154 2.73 25.37 7.08
C SER A 154 3.70 24.47 6.31
N ASP A 155 3.48 23.15 6.33
CA ASP A 155 4.30 22.13 5.67
C ASP A 155 4.30 22.25 4.12
N PHE A 156 3.35 23.00 3.56
CA PHE A 156 3.15 23.22 2.13
C PHE A 156 3.40 24.67 1.70
N SER A 157 3.91 25.53 2.60
CA SER A 157 4.12 26.96 2.35
C SER A 157 5.16 27.26 1.24
N ASP A 158 6.02 26.29 0.92
CA ASP A 158 7.02 26.34 -0.15
C ASP A 158 6.43 26.10 -1.55
N ILE A 159 5.22 25.52 -1.65
CA ILE A 159 4.59 25.17 -2.92
C ILE A 159 3.87 26.38 -3.52
N LYS A 160 4.33 26.82 -4.69
CA LYS A 160 3.67 27.85 -5.50
C LYS A 160 2.67 27.20 -6.46
N SER A 161 1.40 27.12 -6.07
CA SER A 161 0.33 26.53 -6.88
C SER A 161 -1.00 27.25 -6.65
N ASP A 162 -1.74 27.51 -7.73
CA ASP A 162 -3.09 28.10 -7.68
C ASP A 162 -4.11 27.17 -7.01
N ASN A 163 -3.79 25.87 -6.86
CA ASN A 163 -4.64 24.86 -6.24
C ASN A 163 -4.17 24.42 -4.85
N ILE A 164 -3.32 25.22 -4.17
CA ILE A 164 -2.73 24.85 -2.87
C ILE A 164 -3.76 24.43 -1.82
N ALA A 165 -4.91 25.11 -1.75
CA ALA A 165 -5.98 24.76 -0.81
C ALA A 165 -6.52 23.34 -1.05
N LYS A 166 -6.69 22.94 -2.32
CA LYS A 166 -7.15 21.59 -2.66
C LYS A 166 -6.09 20.53 -2.37
N ILE A 167 -4.81 20.86 -2.55
CA ILE A 167 -3.68 19.98 -2.22
C ILE A 167 -3.63 19.73 -0.71
N VAL A 168 -3.73 20.80 0.08
CA VAL A 168 -3.80 20.72 1.55
C VAL A 168 -5.00 19.90 1.99
N ASP A 169 -6.20 20.18 1.46
CA ASP A 169 -7.42 19.45 1.81
C ASP A 169 -7.31 17.96 1.43
N LYS A 170 -6.67 17.65 0.29
CA LYS A 170 -6.39 16.27 -0.09
C LYS A 170 -5.39 15.62 0.88
N ARG A 171 -4.31 16.29 1.22
CA ARG A 171 -3.30 15.74 2.14
C ARG A 171 -3.90 15.44 3.51
N ILE A 172 -4.79 16.29 4.01
CA ILE A 172 -5.54 16.04 5.26
C ILE A 172 -6.33 14.74 5.16
N ARG A 173 -7.08 14.53 4.07
CA ARG A 173 -7.81 13.26 3.86
C ARG A 173 -6.88 12.04 3.79
N ASP A 174 -5.75 12.17 3.11
CA ASP A 174 -4.76 11.09 3.02
C ASP A 174 -4.17 10.76 4.40
N ILE A 175 -4.01 11.76 5.28
CA ILE A 175 -3.57 11.56 6.67
C ILE A 175 -4.63 10.85 7.50
N ASP A 176 -5.90 11.25 7.38
CA ASP A 176 -7.02 10.60 8.07
C ASP A 176 -7.15 9.13 7.66
N GLU A 177 -7.04 8.83 6.35
CA GLU A 177 -7.04 7.45 5.85
C GLU A 177 -5.85 6.66 6.39
N ALA A 178 -4.65 7.25 6.42
CA ALA A 178 -3.45 6.61 6.96
C ALA A 178 -3.57 6.30 8.46
N LEU A 179 -4.16 7.21 9.24
CA LEU A 179 -4.43 6.99 10.67
C LEU A 179 -5.45 5.87 10.88
N TYR A 180 -6.51 5.84 10.08
CA TYR A 180 -7.52 4.78 10.13
C TYR A 180 -6.95 3.40 9.75
N ASP A 181 -6.08 3.33 8.74
CA ASP A 181 -5.46 2.06 8.31
C ASP A 181 -4.26 1.64 9.17
N LEU A 182 -3.86 2.43 10.17
CA LEU A 182 -2.59 2.25 10.89
C LEU A 182 -2.50 0.92 11.64
N ASP A 183 -3.55 0.50 12.36
CA ASP A 183 -3.54 -0.77 13.10
C ASP A 183 -3.47 -1.98 12.15
N LYS A 184 -4.10 -1.88 10.97
CA LYS A 184 -3.97 -2.89 9.90
C LYS A 184 -2.52 -2.96 9.40
N ARG A 185 -1.86 -1.81 9.23
CA ARG A 185 -0.44 -1.78 8.83
C ARG A 185 0.48 -2.35 9.89
N TYR A 186 0.32 -1.99 11.17
CA TYR A 186 1.05 -2.64 12.25
C TYR A 186 0.81 -4.15 12.28
N SER A 187 -0.44 -4.59 12.08
CA SER A 187 -0.78 -6.01 12.03
C SER A 187 -0.01 -6.76 10.94
N VAL A 188 0.08 -6.20 9.73
CA VAL A 188 0.90 -6.75 8.64
C VAL A 188 2.39 -6.77 9.03
N THR A 189 2.92 -5.68 9.58
CA THR A 189 4.33 -5.60 10.01
C THR A 189 4.66 -6.64 11.09
N TYR A 190 3.81 -6.80 12.11
CA TYR A 190 3.99 -7.82 13.14
C TYR A 190 3.80 -9.26 12.61
N THR A 191 2.95 -9.45 11.60
CA THR A 191 2.86 -10.75 10.90
C THR A 191 4.19 -11.10 10.26
N ASN A 192 4.80 -10.15 9.54
CA ASN A 192 6.08 -10.36 8.88
C ASN A 192 7.22 -10.57 9.90
N LEU A 193 7.21 -9.87 11.04
CA LEU A 193 8.16 -10.13 12.14
C LEU A 193 8.00 -11.55 12.70
N GLY A 194 6.76 -12.02 12.85
CA GLY A 194 6.48 -13.39 13.24
C GLY A 194 7.05 -14.42 12.25
N ILE A 195 6.98 -14.14 10.95
CA ILE A 195 7.58 -14.99 9.89
C ILE A 195 9.10 -15.00 10.04
N VAL A 196 9.73 -13.82 10.15
CA VAL A 196 11.18 -13.70 10.38
C VAL A 196 11.61 -14.54 11.58
N MET A 197 10.99 -14.32 12.74
CA MET A 197 11.37 -15.02 13.98
C MET A 197 11.15 -16.53 13.89
N ARG A 198 10.07 -16.99 13.25
CA ARG A 198 9.82 -18.41 13.02
C ARG A 198 10.94 -19.04 12.19
N HIS A 199 11.40 -18.35 11.14
CA HIS A 199 12.47 -18.85 10.28
C HIS A 199 13.87 -18.71 10.89
N LYS A 200 14.04 -17.86 11.91
CA LYS A 200 15.23 -17.83 12.79
C LYS A 200 15.15 -18.81 13.97
N PHE A 201 14.16 -19.70 14.00
CA PHE A 201 13.91 -20.64 15.10
C PHE A 201 13.58 -20.01 16.47
N HIS A 202 13.25 -18.71 16.51
CA HIS A 202 12.78 -18.00 17.70
C HIS A 202 11.26 -18.11 17.85
N GLN A 203 10.78 -19.31 18.23
CA GLN A 203 9.34 -19.63 18.23
C GLN A 203 8.52 -18.79 19.23
N ASP A 204 9.06 -18.49 20.41
CA ASP A 204 8.38 -17.67 21.42
C ASP A 204 8.15 -16.24 20.91
N SER A 205 9.17 -15.63 20.30
CA SER A 205 9.05 -14.32 19.66
C SER A 205 8.06 -14.34 18.51
N ALA A 206 8.09 -15.39 17.68
CA ALA A 206 7.11 -15.55 16.59
C ALA A 206 5.67 -15.61 17.12
N LEU A 207 5.45 -16.37 18.19
CA LEU A 207 4.14 -16.48 18.85
C LEU A 207 3.66 -15.12 19.37
N MET A 208 4.54 -14.37 20.04
CA MET A 208 4.24 -13.03 20.54
C MET A 208 3.82 -12.09 19.40
N TYR A 209 4.60 -12.05 18.30
CA TYR A 209 4.31 -11.17 17.18
C TYR A 209 3.03 -11.53 16.43
N TYR A 210 2.77 -12.82 16.19
CA TYR A 210 1.51 -13.22 15.58
C TYR A 210 0.30 -12.88 16.45
N ARG A 211 0.39 -13.04 17.77
CA ARG A 211 -0.68 -12.63 18.69
C ARG A 211 -0.93 -11.12 18.63
N LYS A 212 0.14 -10.32 18.66
CA LYS A 212 0.03 -8.86 18.54
C LYS A 212 -0.58 -8.44 17.21
N ALA A 213 -0.23 -9.11 16.11
CA ALA A 213 -0.84 -8.86 14.81
C ALA A 213 -2.36 -9.10 14.82
N VAL A 214 -2.82 -10.20 15.42
CA VAL A 214 -4.25 -10.52 15.54
C VAL A 214 -4.98 -9.55 16.47
N GLU A 215 -4.34 -9.12 17.56
CA GLU A 215 -4.90 -8.12 18.48
C GLU A 215 -5.14 -6.76 17.79
N LEU A 216 -4.19 -6.33 16.95
CA LEU A 216 -4.31 -5.07 16.21
C LEU A 216 -5.34 -5.14 15.08
N TRP A 217 -5.44 -6.29 14.42
CA TRP A 217 -6.41 -6.47 13.35
C TRP A 217 -6.82 -7.94 13.25
N ASP A 218 -7.99 -8.25 13.80
CA ASP A 218 -8.49 -9.62 13.88
C ASP A 218 -8.80 -10.21 12.49
N ASP A 219 -9.17 -9.41 11.47
CA ASP A 219 -9.37 -9.91 10.11
C ASP A 219 -8.03 -10.22 9.37
N ASN A 220 -6.87 -10.13 10.01
CA ASN A 220 -5.61 -10.57 9.43
C ASN A 220 -5.52 -12.10 9.36
N HIS A 221 -6.08 -12.68 8.28
CA HIS A 221 -6.04 -14.12 8.02
C HIS A 221 -4.63 -14.68 7.93
N ALA A 222 -3.65 -13.91 7.42
CA ALA A 222 -2.28 -14.37 7.32
C ALA A 222 -1.67 -14.56 8.72
N ALA A 223 -1.85 -13.59 9.63
CA ALA A 223 -1.44 -13.70 11.02
C ALA A 223 -2.08 -14.90 11.70
N LYS A 224 -3.40 -15.05 11.61
CA LYS A 224 -4.15 -16.16 12.20
C LYS A 224 -3.72 -17.52 11.63
N SER A 225 -3.52 -17.62 10.32
CA SER A 225 -3.06 -18.85 9.68
C SER A 225 -1.65 -19.23 10.11
N ASN A 226 -0.73 -18.27 10.15
CA ASN A 226 0.64 -18.51 10.62
C ASN A 226 0.68 -18.88 12.11
N LEU A 227 -0.16 -18.24 12.94
CA LEU A 227 -0.34 -18.59 14.34
C LEU A 227 -0.84 -20.03 14.49
N ASN A 228 -1.82 -20.46 13.70
CA ASN A 228 -2.30 -21.84 13.71
C ASN A 228 -1.19 -22.82 13.37
N VAL A 229 -0.45 -22.58 12.28
CA VAL A 229 0.67 -23.43 11.86
C VAL A 229 1.73 -23.52 12.96
N LEU A 230 2.08 -22.40 13.60
CA LEU A 230 3.05 -22.39 14.71
C LEU A 230 2.56 -23.21 15.91
N LEU A 231 1.25 -23.24 16.16
CA LEU A 231 0.61 -23.99 17.24
C LEU A 231 0.25 -25.44 16.87
N GLY A 232 0.68 -25.93 15.71
CA GLY A 232 0.37 -27.29 15.24
C GLY A 232 -1.10 -27.51 14.85
N LYS A 233 -1.82 -26.45 14.50
CA LYS A 233 -3.22 -26.47 14.04
C LYS A 233 -3.29 -26.32 12.52
N GLU A 234 -4.45 -26.67 11.95
CA GLU A 234 -4.71 -26.47 10.53
C GLU A 234 -4.62 -24.99 10.13
N PRO A 235 -3.92 -24.66 9.02
CA PRO A 235 -3.88 -23.31 8.50
C PRO A 235 -5.28 -22.85 8.09
N LEU A 236 -5.56 -21.56 8.28
CA LEU A 236 -6.84 -21.01 7.84
C LEU A 236 -6.87 -20.92 6.32
N LYS A 237 -7.80 -21.64 5.70
CA LYS A 237 -8.06 -21.54 4.27
C LYS A 237 -9.12 -20.45 4.07
N ARG A 238 -8.78 -19.40 3.31
CA ARG A 238 -9.81 -18.44 2.85
C ARG A 238 -10.85 -19.19 2.03
N GLY A 239 -12.13 -19.02 2.39
CA GLY A 239 -13.24 -19.57 1.63
C GLY A 239 -13.27 -19.00 0.21
N VAL A 240 -13.83 -19.75 -0.74
CA VAL A 240 -13.98 -19.28 -2.14
C VAL A 240 -14.74 -17.96 -2.18
N LEU A 241 -15.80 -17.82 -1.35
CA LEU A 241 -16.59 -16.60 -1.26
C LEU A 241 -15.79 -15.42 -0.70
N GLU A 242 -14.93 -15.63 0.30
CA GLU A 242 -14.08 -14.58 0.88
C GLU A 242 -12.97 -14.12 -0.07
N LYS A 243 -12.54 -14.99 -1.00
CA LYS A 243 -11.63 -14.60 -2.09
C LYS A 243 -12.31 -13.77 -3.18
N ILE A 244 -13.59 -14.04 -3.45
CA ILE A 244 -14.37 -13.36 -4.51
C ILE A 244 -15.00 -12.07 -3.97
N PHE A 245 -15.38 -12.07 -2.70
CA PHE A 245 -15.99 -10.97 -1.96
C PHE A 245 -15.20 -10.72 -0.67
N PRO A 246 -13.99 -10.15 -0.76
CA PRO A 246 -13.30 -9.66 0.43
C PRO A 246 -14.21 -8.65 1.12
N LYS A 247 -14.32 -8.71 2.45
CA LYS A 247 -15.08 -7.71 3.23
C LYS A 247 -14.59 -6.32 2.83
N GLU A 248 -15.51 -5.46 2.41
CA GLU A 248 -15.18 -4.09 2.02
C GLU A 248 -14.66 -3.31 3.25
N LYS A 249 -13.94 -2.21 3.01
CA LYS A 249 -13.52 -1.27 4.07
C LYS A 249 -14.79 -0.75 4.76
N GLU A 250 -15.11 -1.25 5.96
CA GLU A 250 -16.16 -0.68 6.85
C GLU A 250 -15.66 0.55 7.61
#